data_AF-A0A6G3WTP6-F1
#
_entry.id   AF-A0A6G3WTP6-F1
#
_cell.length_a   1.000
_cell.length_b   1.000
_cell.length_c   1.000
_cell.angle_alpha   90.00
_cell.angle_beta   90.00
_cell.angle_gamma   90.00
#
_symmetry.space_group_name_H-M   'P 1'
#
loop_
_entity.id
_entity.type
_entity.pdbx_description
1 polymer ?
#
loop_
_entity_poly.entity_id
_entity_poly.type
_entity_poly.pdbx_seq_one_letter_code
_entity_poly.pdbx_strand_id
1 'polypeptide(L)' 'MPRQLGDLEDAVMTRVWQWNRPVTVREVLEDLQQERSIAYTTVMTVMDNLHQKGWV' A
#
# COMPACT_ATOMS: atom_id res chain seq x y z
N MET A 1 -0.90 5.09 20.66
CA MET A 1 -1.95 4.21 20.11
C MET A 1 -1.64 3.97 18.65
N PRO A 2 -1.66 2.72 18.14
CA PRO A 2 -1.44 2.51 16.71
C PRO A 2 -2.51 3.30 15.97
N ARG A 3 -2.06 4.26 15.14
CA ARG A 3 -2.94 5.12 14.36
C ARG A 3 -3.67 4.22 13.37
N GLN A 4 -5.00 4.27 13.33
CA GLN A 4 -5.79 3.51 12.35
C GLN A 4 -5.25 3.77 10.94
N LEU A 5 -5.15 2.70 10.16
CA LEU A 5 -4.83 2.79 8.74
C LEU A 5 -6.01 3.47 8.03
N GLY A 6 -5.73 4.41 7.13
CA GLY A 6 -6.76 4.93 6.22
C GLY A 6 -7.12 3.91 5.13
N ASP A 7 -8.23 4.11 4.42
CA ASP A 7 -8.75 3.16 3.42
C ASP A 7 -7.72 2.70 2.38
N LEU A 8 -6.86 3.62 1.93
CA LEU A 8 -5.82 3.30 0.95
C LEU A 8 -4.63 2.57 1.60
N GLU A 9 -4.27 2.93 2.82
CA GLU A 9 -3.22 2.26 3.59
C GLU A 9 -3.63 0.81 3.91
N ASP A 10 -4.87 0.61 4.34
CA ASP A 10 -5.44 -0.71 4.65
C ASP A 10 -5.49 -1.60 3.41
N ALA A 11 -5.94 -1.04 2.28
CA ALA A 11 -5.98 -1.76 1.02
C ALA A 11 -4.57 -2.15 0.50
N VAL A 12 -3.55 -1.31 0.72
CA VAL A 12 -2.15 -1.64 0.38
C VAL A 12 -1.63 -2.73 1.32
N MET A 13 -1.82 -2.59 2.63
CA MET A 13 -1.37 -3.55 3.63
C MET A 13 -2.00 -4.93 3.42
N THR A 14 -3.29 -4.99 3.08
CA THR A 14 -3.99 -6.24 2.76
C THR A 14 -3.26 -7.02 1.65
N ARG A 15 -2.81 -6.34 0.59
CA ARG A 15 -2.12 -6.99 -0.54
C ARG A 15 -0.69 -7.38 -0.19
N VAL A 16 0.05 -6.51 0.49
CA VAL A 16 1.41 -6.79 0.96
C VAL A 16 1.43 -8.01 1.87
N TRP A 17 0.50 -8.09 2.83
CA TRP A 17 0.36 -9.24 3.73
C TRP A 17 -0.09 -10.51 3.02
N GLN A 18 -0.99 -10.41 2.04
CA GLN A 18 -1.41 -11.56 1.23
C GLN A 18 -0.26 -12.16 0.42
N TRP A 19 0.62 -11.32 -0.14
CA TRP A 19 1.74 -11.79 -0.95
C TRP A 19 2.90 -12.34 -0.10
N ASN A 20 3.02 -11.93 1.16
CA ASN A 20 4.02 -12.40 2.13
C ASN A 20 5.46 -12.43 1.56
N ARG A 21 5.80 -11.41 0.76
CA ARG A 21 7.11 -11.22 0.13
C ARG A 21 7.37 -9.73 -0.08
N PRO A 22 8.63 -9.32 -0.28
CA PRO A 22 8.94 -7.97 -0.72
C PRO A 22 8.21 -7.66 -2.03
N VAL A 23 7.54 -6.50 -2.07
CA VAL A 23 6.74 -6.05 -3.22
C VAL A 23 7.12 -4.65 -3.61
N THR A 24 7.03 -4.37 -4.90
CA THR A 24 7.33 -3.06 -5.46
C THR A 24 6.08 -2.18 -5.52
N VAL A 25 6.29 -0.86 -5.55
CA VAL A 25 5.20 0.12 -5.76
C VAL A 25 4.43 -0.19 -7.04
N ARG A 26 5.11 -0.67 -8.08
CA ARG A 26 4.51 -1.01 -9.36
C ARG A 26 3.57 -2.20 -9.27
N GLU A 27 3.97 -3.27 -8.58
CA GLU A 27 3.10 -4.44 -8.38
C GLU A 27 1.84 -4.06 -7.60
N VAL A 28 1.98 -3.28 -6.53
CA VAL A 28 0.84 -2.79 -5.74
C VAL A 28 -0.05 -1.88 -6.60
N LEU A 29 0.54 -0.99 -7.40
CA LEU A 29 -0.21 -0.13 -8.31
C LEU A 29 -1.04 -0.94 -9.31
N GLU A 30 -0.42 -1.91 -9.99
CA GLU A 30 -1.07 -2.71 -11.02
C GLU A 30 -2.26 -3.50 -10.46
N ASP A 31 -2.12 -4.03 -9.24
CA ASP A 31 -3.22 -4.71 -8.55
C ASP A 31 -4.33 -3.74 -8.13
N LEU A 32 -3.97 -2.58 -7.54
CA LEU A 32 -4.95 -1.54 -7.17
C LEU A 32 -5.69 -0.96 -8.36
N GLN A 33 -5.06 -0.89 -9.52
CA GLN A 33 -5.67 -0.39 -10.75
C GLN A 33 -6.77 -1.27 -11.30
N GLN A 34 -6.88 -2.53 -10.84
CA GLN A 34 -8.00 -3.41 -11.19
C GLN A 34 -9.33 -2.93 -10.57
N GLU A 35 -9.27 -2.26 -9.42
CA GLU A 35 -10.45 -1.82 -8.67
C GLU A 35 -10.66 -0.30 -8.70
N ARG A 36 -9.58 0.48 -8.92
CA ARG A 36 -9.64 1.95 -8.86
C ARG A 36 -8.59 2.63 -9.73
N SER A 37 -8.95 3.75 -10.35
CA SER A 37 -7.97 4.61 -11.02
C SER A 37 -7.13 5.35 -10.00
N ILE A 38 -5.85 4.98 -9.86
CA ILE A 38 -4.91 5.58 -8.92
C ILE A 38 -3.56 5.84 -9.61
N ALA A 39 -2.90 6.94 -9.21
CA ALA A 39 -1.59 7.32 -9.73
C ALA A 39 -0.45 6.63 -8.99
N TYR A 40 0.66 6.40 -9.69
CA TYR A 40 1.86 5.77 -9.13
C TYR A 40 2.42 6.50 -7.91
N THR A 41 2.52 7.84 -7.98
CA THR A 41 3.04 8.65 -6.87
C THR A 41 2.16 8.57 -5.63
N THR A 42 0.86 8.37 -5.79
CA THR A 42 -0.06 8.15 -4.65
C THR A 42 0.27 6.84 -3.93
N VAL A 43 0.47 5.74 -4.68
CA VAL A 43 0.85 4.46 -4.09
C VAL A 43 2.23 4.54 -3.44
N MET A 44 3.18 5.21 -4.09
CA MET A 44 4.51 5.47 -3.53
C MET A 44 4.44 6.19 -2.18
N THR A 45 3.74 7.33 -2.11
CA THR A 45 3.60 8.09 -0.86
C THR A 45 2.91 7.28 0.24
N VAL A 46 1.94 6.43 -0.10
CA VAL A 46 1.27 5.55 0.87
C VAL A 46 2.22 4.49 1.41
N MET A 47 3.00 3.84 0.55
CA MET A 47 4.00 2.86 0.97
C MET A 47 5.09 3.51 1.83
N ASP A 48 5.54 4.72 1.48
CA ASP A 48 6.49 5.49 2.29
C ASP A 48 5.91 5.85 3.66
N ASN A 49 4.63 6.25 3.72
CA ASN A 49 3.94 6.54 4.98
C ASN A 49 3.81 5.29 5.87
N LEU A 50 3.50 4.14 5.27
CA LEU A 50 3.43 2.86 5.98
C LEU A 50 4.80 2.44 6.53
N HIS A 51 5.86 2.61 5.75
CA HIS A 51 7.24 2.36 6.18
C HIS A 51 7.67 3.30 7.32
N GLN A 52 7.36 4.60 7.23
CA GLN A 52 7.62 5.57 8.31
C GLN A 52 6.87 5.22 9.61
N LYS A 53 5.70 4.57 9.50
CA LYS A 53 4.94 4.07 10.63
C LYS A 53 5.43 2.69 11.14
N GLY A 54 6.37 2.05 10.46
CA GLY A 54 6.94 0.75 10.83
C GLY A 54 6.07 -0.46 10.52
N TRP A 55 5.17 -0.37 9.54
CA TRP A 55 4.25 -1.47 9.17
C TRP A 55 4.79 -2.40 8.07
N VAL A 56 5.74 -1.93 7.27
CA VAL A 56 6.40 -2.64 6.16
C VAL A 56 7.90 -2.42 6.22
#